data_AF-A0A955Q6Y1-F1
#
_entry.id   AF-A0A955Q6Y1-F1
#
_cell.length_a   1.000
_cell.length_b   1.000
_cell.length_c   1.000
_cell.angle_alpha   90.00
_cell.angle_beta   90.00
_cell.angle_gamma   90.00
#
_symmetry.space_group_name_H-M   'P 1'
#
loop_
_entity.id
_entity.type
_entity.pdbx_description
1 polymer ?
#
loop_
_entity_poly.entity_id
_entity_poly.type
_entity_poly.pdbx_seq_one_letter_code
_entity_poly.pdbx_strand_id
1 'polypeptide(L)'
;VDGAHPEYSTPECSNPREVVAYERAGDHIVAECLARLNHSMGEENFLVYRNNSDGKGNSFGYHENYILSRRIPFEQVANVLLPFFVSRPIFCGAGKVGAENGTDPVHYQISQRADFFECLLDLNTMVNRPIINTRDEPHAHQADYRRLHVIVGDANMSEVSTFLKVGTTAIIMEMLEQQGALPHIELTDPVKAIKAVSRDLTVKCSLPLNNGQHTTALAIQRAFLQSAHDFYRTREVSPVTKEVLVRWESTLDTLERDPFELRREVDWVAKHALIQSYMDRKRCSWNDPRVAMMDLQYHDVRPNKGLYYTLERTGQIERLTLELEIERARQTAPAFTRAFFRGQCLKHLPGQVYGMSWTSILLHTGNSTIKRIPLMDPYRGTQQLTQELFRDITSVDQLLSRLVKS
;
A
#
# COMPACT_ATOMS: atom_id res chain seq x y z
N VAL A 1 3.69 7.74 15.91
CA VAL A 1 3.82 6.52 16.74
C VAL A 1 2.43 6.00 16.92
N ASP A 2 2.14 4.83 16.34
CA ASP A 2 0.88 4.13 16.55
C ASP A 2 1.14 2.94 17.47
N GLY A 3 0.58 2.99 18.68
CA GLY A 3 0.91 2.04 19.74
C GLY A 3 2.42 1.92 19.97
N ALA A 4 2.98 0.78 19.56
CA ALA A 4 4.39 0.43 19.72
C ALA A 4 5.27 0.68 18.47
N HIS A 5 4.70 1.19 17.37
CA HIS A 5 5.40 1.27 16.07
C HIS A 5 5.54 2.72 15.56
N PRO A 6 6.67 3.09 14.94
CA PRO A 6 6.71 4.26 14.07
C PRO A 6 5.84 3.98 12.85
N GLU A 7 4.96 4.93 12.52
CA GLU A 7 4.08 4.83 11.36
C GLU A 7 4.30 6.02 10.44
N TYR A 8 4.40 5.73 9.14
CA TYR A 8 4.36 6.72 8.07
C TYR A 8 3.08 6.53 7.27
N SER A 9 2.29 7.60 7.14
CA SER A 9 1.12 7.66 6.26
C SER A 9 1.42 8.62 5.12
N THR A 10 1.28 8.18 3.87
CA THR A 10 1.48 9.04 2.69
C THR A 10 0.51 10.23 2.71
N PRO A 11 0.82 11.37 2.07
CA PRO A 11 -0.22 12.32 1.70
C PRO A 11 -1.27 11.66 0.80
N GLU A 12 -2.46 12.28 0.65
CA GLU A 12 -3.43 11.79 -0.33
C GLU A 12 -2.85 11.91 -1.74
N CYS A 13 -2.76 10.78 -2.44
CA CYS A 13 -2.25 10.67 -3.80
C CYS A 13 -3.41 10.48 -4.78
N SER A 14 -3.23 10.93 -6.02
CA SER A 14 -4.23 10.86 -7.08
C SER A 14 -4.12 9.61 -7.96
N ASN A 15 -2.99 8.90 -7.89
CA ASN A 15 -2.70 7.74 -8.73
C ASN A 15 -1.62 6.83 -8.09
N PRO A 16 -1.49 5.57 -8.52
CA PRO A 16 -0.53 4.63 -7.93
C PRO A 16 0.94 4.98 -8.14
N ARG A 17 1.34 5.74 -9.19
CA ARG A 17 2.74 6.20 -9.35
C ARG A 17 3.13 7.16 -8.22
N GLU A 18 2.23 8.08 -7.88
CA GLU A 18 2.42 8.96 -6.74
C GLU A 18 2.54 8.16 -5.45
N VAL A 19 1.66 7.19 -5.20
CA VAL A 19 1.75 6.35 -3.98
C VAL A 19 3.12 5.69 -3.86
N VAL A 20 3.63 5.08 -4.95
CA VAL A 20 4.97 4.49 -4.96
C VAL A 20 6.04 5.54 -4.60
N ALA A 21 6.03 6.71 -5.22
CA ALA A 21 7.00 7.76 -4.95
C ALA A 21 6.95 8.26 -3.49
N TYR A 22 5.76 8.46 -2.92
CA TYR A 22 5.60 8.90 -1.53
C TYR A 22 5.92 7.80 -0.52
N GLU A 23 5.71 6.53 -0.85
CA GLU A 23 6.19 5.43 -0.01
C GLU A 23 7.72 5.36 0.02
N ARG A 24 8.39 5.48 -1.13
CA ARG A 24 9.86 5.58 -1.19
C ARG A 24 10.38 6.78 -0.42
N ALA A 25 9.69 7.92 -0.51
CA ALA A 25 10.00 9.09 0.31
C ALA A 25 9.85 8.79 1.81
N GLY A 26 8.79 8.06 2.19
CA GLY A 26 8.58 7.55 3.55
C GLY A 26 9.73 6.68 4.04
N ASP A 27 10.18 5.73 3.22
CA ASP A 27 11.34 4.87 3.55
C ASP A 27 12.59 5.71 3.85
N HIS A 28 12.87 6.73 3.01
CA HIS A 28 14.01 7.63 3.20
C HIS A 28 13.88 8.45 4.48
N ILE A 29 12.69 8.97 4.79
CA ILE A 29 12.42 9.73 6.02
C ILE A 29 12.65 8.84 7.24
N VAL A 30 12.11 7.62 7.24
CA VAL A 30 12.26 6.67 8.35
C VAL A 30 13.73 6.25 8.52
N ALA A 31 14.43 5.97 7.43
CA ALA A 31 15.85 5.63 7.46
C ALA A 31 16.72 6.78 8.00
N GLU A 32 16.41 8.03 7.64
CA GLU A 32 17.09 9.21 8.16
C GLU A 32 16.81 9.42 9.65
N CYS A 33 15.56 9.27 10.09
CA CYS A 33 15.20 9.30 11.50
C CYS A 33 15.96 8.23 12.30
N LEU A 34 16.05 7.01 11.76
CA LEU A 34 16.79 5.90 12.37
C LEU A 34 18.30 6.20 12.47
N ALA A 35 18.89 6.75 11.41
CA ALA A 35 20.30 7.13 11.42
C ALA A 35 20.61 8.20 12.47
N ARG A 36 19.75 9.22 12.58
CA ARG A 36 19.88 10.27 13.61
C ARG A 36 19.73 9.70 15.02
N LEU A 37 18.78 8.79 15.24
CA LEU A 37 18.58 8.12 16.52
C LEU A 37 19.83 7.33 16.94
N ASN A 38 20.31 6.44 16.06
CA ASN A 38 21.51 5.64 16.31
C ASN A 38 22.75 6.52 16.55
N HIS A 39 22.91 7.60 15.76
CA HIS A 39 24.00 8.54 15.98
C HIS A 39 23.92 9.22 17.36
N SER A 40 22.74 9.66 17.78
CA SER A 40 22.56 10.30 19.10
C SER A 40 22.80 9.35 20.28
N MET A 41 22.64 8.05 20.06
CA MET A 41 22.83 7.00 21.07
C MET A 41 24.25 6.41 21.06
N GLY A 42 25.11 6.81 20.11
CA GLY A 42 26.51 6.38 20.03
C GLY A 42 26.74 4.97 19.45
N GLU A 43 25.69 4.22 19.11
CA GLU A 43 25.76 2.83 18.63
C GLU A 43 24.60 2.52 17.65
N GLU A 44 24.78 1.54 16.75
CA GLU A 44 23.70 1.02 15.87
C GLU A 44 22.73 0.08 16.63
N ASN A 45 22.09 0.60 17.69
CA ASN A 45 21.24 -0.19 18.58
C ASN A 45 19.81 -0.40 18.08
N PHE A 46 19.35 0.44 17.16
CA PHE A 46 17.97 0.43 16.67
C PHE A 46 17.92 -0.01 15.21
N LEU A 47 16.92 -0.84 14.91
CA LEU A 47 16.59 -1.36 13.58
C LEU A 47 15.12 -1.11 13.30
N VAL A 48 14.80 -0.80 12.05
CA VAL A 48 13.42 -0.68 11.58
C VAL A 48 13.26 -1.54 10.35
N TYR A 49 12.21 -2.35 10.33
CA TYR A 49 11.86 -3.22 9.22
C TYR A 49 10.50 -2.82 8.68
N ARG A 50 10.41 -2.68 7.35
CA ARG A 50 9.17 -2.44 6.64
C ARG A 50 8.55 -3.78 6.24
N ASN A 51 7.95 -4.46 7.21
CA ASN A 51 7.33 -5.77 7.02
C ASN A 51 6.03 -5.87 7.83
N ASN A 52 5.53 -7.08 8.09
CA ASN A 52 4.25 -7.29 8.79
C ASN A 52 4.30 -8.28 9.96
N SER A 53 5.48 -8.84 10.26
CA SER A 53 5.65 -9.77 11.36
C SER A 53 7.08 -9.72 11.91
N ASP A 54 7.23 -9.98 13.21
CA ASP A 54 8.53 -10.12 13.87
C ASP A 54 9.02 -11.59 13.96
N GLY A 55 8.24 -12.55 13.45
CA GLY A 55 8.53 -13.99 13.55
C GLY A 55 8.35 -14.55 14.96
N LYS A 56 7.71 -13.80 15.86
CA LYS A 56 7.44 -14.16 17.26
C LYS A 56 5.94 -14.16 17.58
N GLY A 57 5.10 -14.23 16.54
CA GLY A 57 3.65 -14.25 16.65
C GLY A 57 2.99 -12.88 16.59
N ASN A 58 3.73 -11.77 16.52
CA ASN A 58 3.14 -10.45 16.37
C ASN A 58 2.96 -10.10 14.89
N SER A 59 1.82 -9.49 14.55
CA SER A 59 1.60 -8.93 13.22
C SER A 59 1.13 -7.49 13.25
N PHE A 60 1.74 -6.68 12.40
CA PHE A 60 1.48 -5.25 12.22
C PHE A 60 1.08 -4.95 10.77
N GLY A 61 0.35 -3.84 10.60
CA GLY A 61 -0.39 -3.55 9.37
C GLY A 61 0.39 -2.73 8.35
N TYR A 62 0.08 -2.99 7.08
CA TYR A 62 0.23 -2.02 5.99
C TYR A 62 -1.18 -1.74 5.49
N HIS A 63 -1.60 -0.47 5.52
CA HIS A 63 -3.00 -0.11 5.25
C HIS A 63 -3.13 0.72 3.97
N GLU A 64 -3.92 0.23 3.03
CA GLU A 64 -4.28 1.00 1.83
C GLU A 64 -5.58 1.76 2.10
N ASN A 65 -5.72 2.94 1.49
CA ASN A 65 -6.87 3.80 1.71
C ASN A 65 -7.38 4.31 0.36
N TYR A 66 -8.61 3.94 0.03
CA TYR A 66 -9.26 4.35 -1.22
C TYR A 66 -10.48 5.20 -0.88
N ILE A 67 -10.60 6.35 -1.52
CA ILE A 67 -11.84 7.11 -1.45
C ILE A 67 -12.88 6.48 -2.37
N LEU A 68 -14.12 6.40 -1.89
CA LEU A 68 -15.22 5.80 -2.62
C LEU A 68 -16.51 6.60 -2.39
N SER A 69 -17.33 6.74 -3.41
CA SER A 69 -18.68 7.31 -3.26
C SER A 69 -19.56 6.48 -2.33
N ARG A 70 -20.30 7.14 -1.43
CA ARG A 70 -21.32 6.48 -0.59
C ARG A 70 -22.54 5.99 -1.34
N ARG A 71 -22.69 6.36 -2.61
CA ARG A 71 -23.77 5.87 -3.46
C ARG A 71 -23.70 4.37 -3.69
N ILE A 72 -22.51 3.77 -3.52
CA ILE A 72 -22.32 2.33 -3.65
C ILE A 72 -22.59 1.65 -2.31
N PRO A 73 -23.52 0.67 -2.26
CA PRO A 73 -23.73 -0.15 -1.07
C PRO A 73 -22.44 -0.86 -0.65
N PHE A 74 -22.09 -0.82 0.65
CA PHE A 74 -20.85 -1.43 1.14
C PHE A 74 -20.81 -2.95 0.94
N GLU A 75 -21.97 -3.62 0.98
CA GLU A 75 -22.07 -5.05 0.70
C GLU A 75 -21.60 -5.39 -0.72
N GLN A 76 -21.95 -4.57 -1.72
CA GLN A 76 -21.46 -4.74 -3.09
C GLN A 76 -19.94 -4.59 -3.17
N VAL A 77 -19.38 -3.61 -2.46
CA VAL A 77 -17.92 -3.41 -2.36
C VAL A 77 -17.25 -4.64 -1.74
N ALA A 78 -17.77 -5.13 -0.63
CA ALA A 78 -17.24 -6.30 0.07
C ALA A 78 -17.30 -7.56 -0.80
N ASN A 79 -18.43 -7.83 -1.46
CA ASN A 79 -18.61 -9.01 -2.30
C ASN A 79 -17.65 -9.04 -3.50
N VAL A 80 -17.37 -7.88 -4.10
CA VAL A 80 -16.40 -7.77 -5.19
C VAL A 80 -14.97 -7.91 -4.68
N LEU A 81 -14.63 -7.25 -3.57
CA LEU A 81 -13.26 -7.21 -3.07
C LEU A 81 -12.80 -8.49 -2.39
N LEU A 82 -13.70 -9.27 -1.81
CA LEU A 82 -13.34 -10.46 -1.06
C LEU A 82 -12.55 -11.49 -1.92
N PRO A 83 -13.04 -11.98 -3.09
CA PRO A 83 -12.25 -12.89 -3.93
C PRO A 83 -11.00 -12.22 -4.51
N PHE A 84 -11.05 -10.91 -4.79
CA PHE A 84 -9.91 -10.15 -5.29
C PHE A 84 -8.77 -10.09 -4.26
N PHE A 85 -9.08 -9.76 -3.01
CA PHE A 85 -8.11 -9.68 -1.91
C PHE A 85 -7.56 -11.04 -1.49
N VAL A 86 -8.35 -12.11 -1.59
CA VAL A 86 -7.86 -13.48 -1.39
C VAL A 86 -6.81 -13.87 -2.44
N SER A 87 -6.94 -13.40 -3.67
CA SER A 87 -6.15 -13.87 -4.81
C SER A 87 -4.99 -12.95 -5.22
N ARG A 88 -5.06 -11.64 -4.96
CA ARG A 88 -3.99 -10.69 -5.32
C ARG A 88 -2.62 -10.92 -4.64
N PRO A 89 -2.46 -11.64 -3.50
CA PRO A 89 -1.15 -11.92 -2.95
C PRO A 89 -0.17 -12.55 -3.95
N ILE A 90 -0.64 -13.25 -4.99
CA ILE A 90 0.23 -13.85 -6.00
C ILE A 90 1.16 -12.85 -6.70
N PHE A 91 0.81 -11.56 -6.78
CA PHE A 91 1.68 -10.50 -7.32
C PHE A 91 2.03 -9.39 -6.34
N CYS A 92 1.46 -9.38 -5.13
CA CYS A 92 1.76 -8.34 -4.12
C CYS A 92 2.11 -8.90 -2.73
N GLY A 93 2.30 -10.20 -2.59
CA GLY A 93 2.83 -10.81 -1.37
C GLY A 93 4.31 -10.46 -1.18
N ALA A 94 4.70 -10.20 0.06
CA ALA A 94 6.07 -9.82 0.41
C ALA A 94 6.98 -11.00 0.80
N GLY A 95 6.40 -12.21 0.88
CA GLY A 95 7.10 -13.43 1.19
C GLY A 95 7.45 -13.57 2.67
N LYS A 96 7.41 -14.81 3.18
CA LYS A 96 7.72 -15.11 4.58
C LYS A 96 8.31 -16.50 4.72
N VAL A 97 9.35 -16.63 5.52
CA VAL A 97 9.89 -17.92 5.98
C VAL A 97 9.05 -18.40 7.17
N GLY A 98 8.56 -19.63 7.10
CA GLY A 98 7.77 -20.20 8.19
C GLY A 98 6.28 -19.88 8.13
N ALA A 99 5.57 -20.42 9.12
CA ALA A 99 4.16 -20.15 9.42
C ALA A 99 4.03 -19.49 10.79
N GLU A 100 2.96 -18.74 11.03
CA GLU A 100 2.65 -18.19 12.35
C GLU A 100 1.16 -18.36 12.70
N ASN A 101 0.75 -17.78 13.83
CA ASN A 101 -0.64 -17.77 14.30
C ASN A 101 -1.25 -19.18 14.48
N GLY A 102 -0.44 -20.16 14.89
CA GLY A 102 -0.88 -21.54 15.12
C GLY A 102 -1.34 -22.28 13.85
N THR A 103 -1.00 -21.77 12.66
CA THR A 103 -1.34 -22.41 11.39
C THR A 103 -0.36 -23.54 11.02
N ASP A 104 -0.72 -24.36 10.02
CA ASP A 104 0.12 -25.49 9.58
C ASP A 104 1.52 -25.03 9.13
N PRO A 105 2.58 -25.75 9.55
CA PRO A 105 3.95 -25.40 9.17
C PRO A 105 4.18 -25.35 7.66
N VAL A 106 4.92 -24.35 7.21
CA VAL A 106 5.40 -24.21 5.83
C VAL A 106 6.82 -23.66 5.86
N HIS A 107 7.65 -24.00 4.87
CA HIS A 107 9.01 -23.45 4.80
C HIS A 107 9.02 -22.00 4.33
N TYR A 108 8.22 -21.70 3.30
CA TYR A 108 8.08 -20.38 2.73
C TYR A 108 6.67 -20.18 2.19
N GLN A 109 6.13 -18.97 2.35
CA GLN A 109 4.81 -18.60 1.84
C GLN A 109 4.82 -17.20 1.21
N ILE A 110 3.87 -16.94 0.32
CA ILE A 110 3.73 -15.73 -0.49
C ILE A 110 3.43 -14.50 0.38
N SER A 111 2.53 -14.61 1.36
CA SER A 111 2.10 -13.47 2.18
C SER A 111 2.57 -13.58 3.62
N GLN A 112 2.97 -12.44 4.19
CA GLN A 112 3.29 -12.34 5.62
C GLN A 112 2.04 -12.31 6.50
N ARG A 113 0.95 -11.77 5.96
CA ARG A 113 -0.30 -11.48 6.68
C ARG A 113 -1.34 -12.60 6.61
N ALA A 114 -1.31 -13.47 5.60
CA ALA A 114 -2.36 -14.46 5.35
C ALA A 114 -2.72 -15.34 6.57
N ASP A 115 -1.74 -15.78 7.35
CA ASP A 115 -1.98 -16.61 8.54
C ASP A 115 -2.75 -15.89 9.66
N PHE A 116 -2.74 -14.55 9.67
CA PHE A 116 -3.33 -13.72 10.72
C PHE A 116 -4.78 -13.30 10.44
N PHE A 117 -5.36 -13.65 9.30
CA PHE A 117 -6.78 -13.41 9.01
C PHE A 117 -7.66 -14.55 9.54
N GLU A 118 -8.77 -14.17 10.16
CA GLU A 118 -9.62 -15.08 10.95
C GLU A 118 -11.11 -14.94 10.60
N CYS A 119 -11.52 -13.82 10.00
CA CYS A 119 -12.91 -13.60 9.59
C CYS A 119 -13.01 -12.81 8.27
N LEU A 120 -14.23 -12.65 7.76
CA LEU A 120 -14.49 -11.98 6.49
C LEU A 120 -14.60 -10.46 6.67
N LEU A 121 -15.47 -10.02 7.59
CA LEU A 121 -15.82 -8.62 7.83
C LEU A 121 -15.78 -8.33 9.33
N ASP A 122 -15.04 -7.29 9.74
CA ASP A 122 -14.98 -6.80 11.13
C ASP A 122 -14.40 -5.37 11.14
N LEU A 123 -14.48 -4.67 12.28
CA LEU A 123 -13.88 -3.35 12.49
C LEU A 123 -12.42 -3.46 12.99
N ASN A 124 -12.06 -4.55 13.63
CA ASN A 124 -10.79 -4.72 14.34
C ASN A 124 -9.58 -4.83 13.39
N THR A 125 -8.42 -4.32 13.83
CA THR A 125 -7.16 -4.37 13.08
C THR A 125 -6.05 -5.15 13.80
N MET A 126 -6.24 -5.49 15.08
CA MET A 126 -5.24 -6.12 15.95
C MET A 126 -5.58 -7.56 16.37
N VAL A 127 -6.86 -7.92 16.46
CA VAL A 127 -7.36 -9.28 16.76
C VAL A 127 -8.54 -9.61 15.87
N ASN A 128 -8.89 -10.89 15.68
CA ASN A 128 -9.97 -11.32 14.78
C ASN A 128 -9.90 -10.61 13.42
N ARG A 129 -8.71 -10.56 12.81
CA ARG A 129 -8.46 -9.65 11.69
C ARG A 129 -9.33 -10.06 10.49
N PRO A 130 -10.12 -9.12 9.92
CA PRO A 130 -10.95 -9.39 8.76
C PRO A 130 -10.19 -9.20 7.45
N ILE A 131 -10.61 -9.92 6.41
CA ILE A 131 -10.17 -9.65 5.03
C ILE A 131 -10.70 -8.28 4.56
N ILE A 132 -11.94 -7.94 4.92
CA ILE A 132 -12.59 -6.66 4.64
C ILE A 132 -12.81 -5.90 5.96
N ASN A 133 -12.05 -4.84 6.18
CA ASN A 133 -12.24 -4.00 7.36
C ASN A 133 -13.40 -3.01 7.15
N THR A 134 -14.23 -2.82 8.18
CA THR A 134 -15.46 -2.01 8.12
C THR A 134 -15.31 -0.61 8.70
N ARG A 135 -14.09 -0.16 9.02
CA ARG A 135 -13.84 1.19 9.58
C ARG A 135 -14.40 2.27 8.65
N ASP A 136 -15.26 3.12 9.22
CA ASP A 136 -15.93 4.20 8.50
C ASP A 136 -15.50 5.58 9.01
N GLU A 137 -14.25 5.95 8.71
CA GLU A 137 -13.67 7.25 9.03
C GLU A 137 -13.20 7.94 7.72
N PRO A 138 -14.10 8.61 6.98
CA PRO A 138 -13.84 9.03 5.61
C PRO A 138 -12.78 10.14 5.50
N HIS A 139 -12.54 10.89 6.58
CA HIS A 139 -11.78 12.14 6.55
C HIS A 139 -12.22 13.06 5.39
N ALA A 140 -13.50 13.03 5.06
CA ALA A 140 -14.14 13.83 4.04
C ALA A 140 -15.60 14.06 4.44
N HIS A 141 -16.39 14.74 3.61
CA HIS A 141 -17.83 14.86 3.85
C HIS A 141 -18.48 13.48 3.97
N GLN A 142 -18.99 13.16 5.17
CA GLN A 142 -19.54 11.84 5.49
C GLN A 142 -20.80 11.51 4.68
N ALA A 143 -21.51 12.48 4.11
CA ALA A 143 -22.65 12.16 3.24
C ALA A 143 -22.22 11.63 1.86
N ASP A 144 -21.07 12.09 1.36
CA ASP A 144 -20.65 11.89 -0.02
C ASP A 144 -19.65 10.75 -0.17
N TYR A 145 -18.74 10.62 0.80
CA TYR A 145 -17.57 9.75 0.70
C TYR A 145 -17.44 8.75 1.84
N ARG A 146 -16.84 7.61 1.49
CA ARG A 146 -16.27 6.62 2.39
C ARG A 146 -14.77 6.54 2.11
N ARG A 147 -13.97 6.26 3.15
CA ARG A 147 -12.59 5.81 2.98
C ARG A 147 -12.59 4.31 3.21
N LEU A 148 -12.45 3.54 2.14
CA LEU A 148 -12.24 2.11 2.25
C LEU A 148 -10.87 1.87 2.86
N HIS A 149 -10.87 1.35 4.09
CA HIS A 149 -9.67 1.04 4.85
C HIS A 149 -9.30 -0.43 4.64
N VAL A 150 -8.24 -0.70 3.89
CA VAL A 150 -7.84 -2.06 3.52
C VAL A 150 -6.63 -2.47 4.35
N ILE A 151 -6.73 -3.59 5.07
CA ILE A 151 -5.70 -4.07 6.00
C ILE A 151 -5.05 -5.40 5.60
N VAL A 152 -5.46 -5.92 4.43
CA VAL A 152 -5.13 -7.28 3.99
C VAL A 152 -3.74 -7.40 3.36
N GLY A 153 -3.23 -6.30 2.81
CA GLY A 153 -1.98 -6.28 2.08
C GLY A 153 -0.74 -6.42 2.96
N ASP A 154 0.32 -6.98 2.38
CA ASP A 154 1.65 -6.92 2.96
C ASP A 154 2.29 -5.55 2.70
N ALA A 155 3.28 -5.17 3.50
CA ALA A 155 4.21 -4.10 3.19
C ALA A 155 5.17 -4.59 2.09
N ASN A 156 5.22 -3.86 0.97
CA ASN A 156 6.08 -4.22 -0.16
C ASN A 156 7.33 -3.34 -0.18
N MET A 157 8.47 -3.94 -0.53
CA MET A 157 9.70 -3.21 -0.83
C MET A 157 9.75 -2.87 -2.32
N SER A 158 9.33 -3.82 -3.17
CA SER A 158 9.24 -3.66 -4.62
C SER A 158 8.23 -2.59 -5.02
N GLU A 159 8.73 -1.63 -5.80
CA GLU A 159 7.93 -0.57 -6.42
C GLU A 159 6.84 -1.14 -7.34
N VAL A 160 7.14 -2.22 -8.08
CA VAL A 160 6.18 -2.89 -8.96
C VAL A 160 5.07 -3.58 -8.16
N SER A 161 5.41 -4.23 -7.04
CA SER A 161 4.43 -4.86 -6.17
C SER A 161 3.47 -3.84 -5.55
N THR A 162 3.97 -2.71 -5.02
CA THR A 162 3.12 -1.60 -4.55
C THR A 162 2.26 -1.04 -5.69
N PHE A 163 2.85 -0.80 -6.86
CA PHE A 163 2.15 -0.22 -8.00
C PHE A 163 0.97 -1.08 -8.47
N LEU A 164 1.19 -2.39 -8.60
CA LEU A 164 0.14 -3.34 -8.96
C LEU A 164 -0.91 -3.44 -7.86
N LYS A 165 -0.50 -3.59 -6.59
CA LYS A 165 -1.41 -3.67 -5.44
C LYS A 165 -2.39 -2.50 -5.39
N VAL A 166 -1.86 -1.28 -5.53
CA VAL A 166 -2.66 -0.06 -5.45
C VAL A 166 -3.44 0.19 -6.74
N GLY A 167 -2.79 0.05 -7.90
CA GLY A 167 -3.37 0.35 -9.19
C GLY A 167 -4.52 -0.58 -9.57
N THR A 168 -4.35 -1.89 -9.39
CA THR A 168 -5.40 -2.88 -9.73
C THR A 168 -6.62 -2.71 -8.83
N THR A 169 -6.41 -2.43 -7.54
CA THR A 169 -7.51 -2.13 -6.61
C THR A 169 -8.22 -0.84 -6.98
N ALA A 170 -7.48 0.22 -7.35
CA ALA A 170 -8.06 1.49 -7.79
C ALA A 170 -8.92 1.34 -9.05
N ILE A 171 -8.50 0.53 -10.02
CA ILE A 171 -9.30 0.20 -11.21
C ILE A 171 -10.63 -0.47 -10.80
N ILE A 172 -10.60 -1.43 -9.87
CA ILE A 172 -11.82 -2.08 -9.39
C ILE A 172 -12.75 -1.08 -8.68
N MET A 173 -12.18 -0.13 -7.92
CA MET A 173 -12.97 0.93 -7.28
C MET A 173 -13.64 1.83 -8.31
N GLU A 174 -12.92 2.24 -9.35
CA GLU A 174 -13.47 3.04 -10.46
C GLU A 174 -14.60 2.29 -11.18
N MET A 175 -14.40 0.99 -11.47
CA MET A 175 -15.43 0.15 -12.06
C MET A 175 -16.67 0.06 -11.19
N LEU A 176 -16.52 -0.10 -9.86
CA LEU A 176 -17.65 -0.07 -8.93
C LEU A 176 -18.39 1.27 -8.99
N GLU A 177 -17.67 2.41 -8.97
CA GLU A 177 -18.26 3.75 -8.98
C GLU A 177 -19.03 4.05 -10.27
N GLN A 178 -18.50 3.55 -11.39
CA GLN A 178 -19.08 3.75 -12.72
C GLN A 178 -20.04 2.62 -13.12
N GLN A 179 -20.41 1.74 -12.19
CA GLN A 179 -21.31 0.59 -12.42
C GLN A 179 -20.86 -0.30 -13.59
N GLY A 180 -19.53 -0.46 -13.73
CA GLY A 180 -18.92 -1.39 -14.67
C GLY A 180 -19.22 -2.85 -14.30
N ALA A 181 -19.21 -3.72 -15.32
CA ALA A 181 -19.34 -5.15 -15.10
C ALA A 181 -18.12 -5.68 -14.34
N LEU A 182 -18.35 -6.45 -13.29
CA LEU A 182 -17.33 -7.08 -12.45
C LEU A 182 -17.64 -8.57 -12.33
N PRO A 183 -16.63 -9.44 -12.15
CA PRO A 183 -16.87 -10.86 -12.02
C PRO A 183 -17.57 -11.16 -10.69
N HIS A 184 -18.55 -12.06 -10.72
CA HIS A 184 -19.22 -12.56 -9.53
C HIS A 184 -18.59 -13.90 -9.11
N ILE A 185 -17.82 -13.89 -8.02
CA ILE A 185 -17.04 -15.04 -7.55
C ILE A 185 -17.29 -15.21 -6.06
N GLU A 186 -17.82 -16.36 -5.69
CA GLU A 186 -18.10 -16.70 -4.29
C GLU A 186 -17.28 -17.92 -3.86
N LEU A 187 -16.20 -17.66 -3.12
CA LEU A 187 -15.37 -18.71 -2.52
C LEU A 187 -16.12 -19.37 -1.36
N THR A 188 -15.99 -20.70 -1.24
CA THR A 188 -16.62 -21.45 -0.13
C THR A 188 -16.12 -21.02 1.24
N ASP A 189 -14.82 -20.77 1.37
CA ASP A 189 -14.19 -20.30 2.60
C ASP A 189 -13.03 -19.36 2.26
N PRO A 190 -13.27 -18.04 2.20
CA PRO A 190 -12.24 -17.05 1.89
C PRO A 190 -11.07 -17.02 2.89
N VAL A 191 -11.30 -17.32 4.17
CA VAL A 191 -10.24 -17.32 5.21
C VAL A 191 -9.30 -18.50 5.02
N LYS A 192 -9.85 -19.68 4.69
CA LYS A 192 -9.04 -20.83 4.30
C LYS A 192 -8.37 -20.62 2.94
N ALA A 193 -9.07 -20.00 1.99
CA ALA A 193 -8.56 -19.75 0.65
C ALA A 193 -7.33 -18.82 0.67
N ILE A 194 -7.35 -17.69 1.40
CA ILE A 194 -6.19 -16.79 1.44
C ILE A 194 -4.94 -17.47 2.03
N LYS A 195 -5.13 -18.35 3.02
CA LYS A 195 -4.08 -19.19 3.60
C LYS A 195 -3.55 -20.23 2.62
N ALA A 196 -4.41 -20.84 1.82
CA ALA A 196 -4.04 -21.80 0.78
C ALA A 196 -3.27 -21.11 -0.37
N VAL A 197 -3.76 -19.95 -0.83
CA VAL A 197 -3.07 -19.12 -1.83
C VAL A 197 -1.68 -18.73 -1.34
N SER A 198 -1.55 -18.31 -0.09
CA SER A 198 -0.24 -17.96 0.48
C SER A 198 0.76 -19.13 0.43
N ARG A 199 0.30 -20.37 0.64
CA ARG A 199 1.15 -21.56 0.74
C ARG A 199 1.59 -22.13 -0.61
N ASP A 200 0.92 -21.77 -1.70
CA ASP A 200 1.19 -22.34 -3.01
C ASP A 200 2.04 -21.41 -3.89
N LEU A 201 3.36 -21.65 -3.86
CA LEU A 201 4.32 -20.92 -4.69
C LEU A 201 4.16 -21.19 -6.20
N THR A 202 3.41 -22.23 -6.59
CA THR A 202 3.12 -22.53 -8.00
C THR A 202 1.91 -21.80 -8.54
N VAL A 203 1.17 -21.09 -7.67
CA VAL A 203 -0.06 -20.31 -7.95
C VAL A 203 -1.19 -21.09 -8.65
N LYS A 204 -1.21 -22.41 -8.50
CA LYS A 204 -2.12 -23.36 -9.16
C LYS A 204 -3.11 -24.03 -8.20
N CYS A 205 -3.10 -23.66 -6.92
CA CYS A 205 -3.95 -24.27 -5.91
C CYS A 205 -5.43 -24.13 -6.27
N SER A 206 -6.16 -25.22 -6.09
CA SER A 206 -7.59 -25.29 -6.36
C SER A 206 -8.37 -24.68 -5.20
N LEU A 207 -9.23 -23.72 -5.51
CA LEU A 207 -10.07 -22.98 -4.57
C LEU A 207 -11.54 -23.34 -4.83
N PRO A 208 -12.25 -23.93 -3.85
CA PRO A 208 -13.66 -24.30 -4.01
C PRO A 208 -14.57 -23.06 -4.03
N LEU A 209 -15.59 -23.10 -4.87
CA LEU A 209 -16.64 -22.09 -5.01
C LEU A 209 -17.96 -22.60 -4.41
N ASN A 210 -18.85 -21.68 -4.00
CA ASN A 210 -20.18 -22.00 -3.45
C ASN A 210 -21.06 -22.81 -4.42
N ASN A 211 -20.84 -22.67 -5.72
CA ASN A 211 -21.57 -23.39 -6.76
C ASN A 211 -21.05 -24.83 -7.01
N GLY A 212 -20.10 -25.31 -6.20
CA GLY A 212 -19.48 -26.63 -6.34
C GLY A 212 -18.39 -26.73 -7.41
N GLN A 213 -18.10 -25.65 -8.14
CA GLN A 213 -16.96 -25.58 -9.05
C GLN A 213 -15.67 -25.22 -8.30
N HIS A 214 -14.56 -25.23 -9.04
CA HIS A 214 -13.25 -24.85 -8.54
C HIS A 214 -12.62 -23.76 -9.41
N THR A 215 -11.79 -22.93 -8.80
CA THR A 215 -11.00 -21.90 -9.47
C THR A 215 -9.56 -21.88 -8.93
N THR A 216 -8.74 -20.95 -9.40
CA THR A 216 -7.40 -20.66 -8.84
C THR A 216 -7.28 -19.17 -8.57
N ALA A 217 -6.29 -18.76 -7.75
CA ALA A 217 -6.01 -17.33 -7.56
C ALA A 217 -5.72 -16.61 -8.88
N LEU A 218 -4.96 -17.27 -9.76
CA LEU A 218 -4.66 -16.76 -11.11
C LEU A 218 -5.93 -16.57 -11.94
N ALA A 219 -6.83 -17.56 -11.97
CA ALA A 219 -8.09 -17.47 -12.72
C ALA A 219 -9.02 -16.36 -12.20
N ILE A 220 -9.08 -16.17 -10.87
CA ILE A 220 -9.81 -15.04 -10.27
C ILE A 220 -9.23 -13.71 -10.80
N GLN A 221 -7.91 -13.53 -10.72
CA GLN A 221 -7.25 -12.31 -11.16
C GLN A 221 -7.42 -12.06 -12.67
N ARG A 222 -7.41 -13.10 -13.50
CA ARG A 222 -7.72 -13.01 -14.94
C ARG A 222 -9.14 -12.54 -15.20
N ALA A 223 -10.12 -13.00 -14.42
CA ALA A 223 -11.51 -12.56 -14.57
C ALA A 223 -11.65 -11.06 -14.27
N PHE A 224 -10.98 -10.55 -13.24
CA PHE A 224 -10.96 -9.12 -12.95
C PHE A 224 -10.24 -8.31 -14.03
N LEU A 225 -9.09 -8.77 -14.51
CA LEU A 225 -8.36 -8.13 -15.60
C LEU A 225 -9.20 -8.05 -16.89
N GLN A 226 -9.89 -9.14 -17.24
CA GLN A 226 -10.79 -9.18 -18.39
C GLN A 226 -11.91 -8.14 -18.26
N SER A 227 -12.57 -8.07 -17.10
CA SER A 227 -13.59 -7.05 -16.82
C SER A 227 -13.02 -5.62 -16.91
N ALA A 228 -11.77 -5.40 -16.47
CA ALA A 228 -11.11 -4.11 -16.59
C ALA A 228 -10.83 -3.73 -18.06
N HIS A 229 -10.33 -4.65 -18.88
CA HIS A 229 -10.18 -4.43 -20.32
C HIS A 229 -11.52 -4.14 -21.00
N ASP A 230 -12.57 -4.87 -20.64
CA ASP A 230 -13.91 -4.65 -21.15
C ASP A 230 -14.44 -3.27 -20.79
N PHE A 231 -14.23 -2.85 -19.55
CA PHE A 231 -14.63 -1.54 -19.04
C PHE A 231 -13.94 -0.40 -19.80
N TYR A 232 -12.64 -0.50 -20.05
CA TYR A 232 -11.87 0.55 -20.71
C TYR A 232 -11.92 0.52 -22.25
N ARG A 233 -12.49 -0.52 -22.88
CA ARG A 233 -12.59 -0.63 -24.35
C ARG A 233 -13.19 0.61 -25.03
N THR A 234 -14.13 1.27 -24.37
CA THR A 234 -14.89 2.42 -24.89
C THR A 234 -14.67 3.70 -24.11
N ARG A 235 -13.67 3.72 -23.21
CA ARG A 235 -13.40 4.83 -22.29
C ARG A 235 -11.99 5.35 -22.50
N GLU A 236 -11.77 6.63 -22.20
CA GLU A 236 -10.41 7.14 -22.12
C GLU A 236 -9.68 6.49 -20.94
N VAL A 237 -8.44 6.10 -21.17
CA VAL A 237 -7.59 5.46 -20.17
C VAL A 237 -6.42 6.37 -19.90
N SER A 238 -6.24 6.76 -18.64
CA SER A 238 -5.06 7.54 -18.25
C SER A 238 -3.77 6.75 -18.56
N PRO A 239 -2.65 7.40 -18.89
CA PRO A 239 -1.39 6.71 -19.11
C PRO A 239 -0.97 5.79 -17.95
N VAL A 240 -1.23 6.22 -16.70
CA VAL A 240 -0.93 5.42 -15.50
C VAL A 240 -1.82 4.20 -15.40
N THR A 241 -3.13 4.35 -15.63
CA THR A 241 -4.09 3.22 -15.65
C THR A 241 -3.71 2.22 -16.75
N LYS A 242 -3.30 2.71 -17.93
CA LYS A 242 -2.82 1.86 -19.02
C LYS A 242 -1.57 1.06 -18.61
N GLU A 243 -0.62 1.70 -17.93
CA GLU A 243 0.56 1.01 -17.41
C GLU A 243 0.18 -0.08 -16.39
N VAL A 244 -0.77 0.20 -15.48
CA VAL A 244 -1.29 -0.80 -14.54
C VAL A 244 -1.85 -2.01 -15.28
N LEU A 245 -2.71 -1.81 -16.28
CA LEU A 245 -3.32 -2.91 -17.05
C LEU A 245 -2.27 -3.77 -17.75
N VAL A 246 -1.31 -3.13 -18.44
CA VAL A 246 -0.24 -3.84 -19.16
C VAL A 246 0.63 -4.64 -18.21
N ARG A 247 1.03 -4.06 -17.08
CA ARG A 247 1.84 -4.76 -16.08
C ARG A 247 1.05 -5.88 -15.42
N TRP A 248 -0.23 -5.67 -15.11
CA TRP A 248 -1.07 -6.70 -14.52
C TRP A 248 -1.20 -7.89 -15.46
N GLU A 249 -1.52 -7.67 -16.74
CA GLU A 249 -1.57 -8.72 -17.76
C GLU A 249 -0.25 -9.49 -17.87
N SER A 250 0.86 -8.77 -18.08
CA SER A 250 2.19 -9.39 -18.21
C SER A 250 2.63 -10.16 -16.96
N THR A 251 2.28 -9.68 -15.77
CA THR A 251 2.56 -10.37 -14.51
C THR A 251 1.73 -11.64 -14.41
N LEU A 252 0.43 -11.61 -14.74
CA LEU A 252 -0.39 -12.82 -14.73
C LEU A 252 0.07 -13.85 -15.79
N ASP A 253 0.48 -13.40 -16.99
CA ASP A 253 1.07 -14.26 -18.03
C ASP A 253 2.33 -14.97 -17.53
N THR A 254 3.18 -14.23 -16.82
CA THR A 254 4.43 -14.78 -16.29
C THR A 254 4.18 -15.72 -15.13
N LEU A 255 3.27 -15.39 -14.21
CA LEU A 255 2.84 -16.28 -13.12
C LEU A 255 2.26 -17.60 -13.64
N GLU A 256 1.55 -17.57 -14.77
CA GLU A 256 1.01 -18.78 -15.41
C GLU A 256 2.10 -19.70 -15.97
N ARG A 257 3.12 -19.10 -16.59
CA ARG A 257 4.26 -19.80 -17.16
C ARG A 257 5.22 -20.32 -16.08
N ASP A 258 5.83 -19.41 -15.34
CA ASP A 258 6.76 -19.66 -14.24
C ASP A 258 6.81 -18.44 -13.29
N PRO A 259 6.23 -18.54 -12.08
CA PRO A 259 6.27 -17.45 -11.10
C PRO A 259 7.67 -16.94 -10.77
N PHE A 260 8.71 -17.79 -10.85
CA PHE A 260 10.06 -17.42 -10.46
C PHE A 260 10.78 -16.50 -11.46
N GLU A 261 10.22 -16.31 -12.65
CA GLU A 261 10.70 -15.31 -13.60
C GLU A 261 10.51 -13.87 -13.11
N LEU A 262 9.54 -13.63 -12.21
CA LEU A 262 9.20 -12.30 -11.66
C LEU A 262 10.10 -11.83 -10.51
N ARG A 263 11.33 -12.37 -10.44
CA ARG A 263 12.28 -12.07 -9.36
C ARG A 263 12.77 -10.62 -9.31
N ARG A 264 12.48 -9.81 -10.34
CA ARG A 264 12.84 -8.39 -10.38
C ARG A 264 11.66 -7.50 -9.96
N GLU A 265 10.44 -8.03 -10.01
CA GLU A 265 9.20 -7.27 -9.93
C GLU A 265 8.40 -7.60 -8.66
N VAL A 266 8.41 -8.86 -8.21
CA VAL A 266 7.55 -9.33 -7.12
C VAL A 266 8.37 -9.70 -5.89
N ASP A 267 8.04 -9.09 -4.73
CA ASP A 267 8.83 -9.22 -3.49
C ASP A 267 9.02 -10.67 -3.04
N TRP A 268 7.94 -11.46 -2.96
CA TRP A 268 8.04 -12.86 -2.51
C TRP A 268 8.93 -13.69 -3.44
N VAL A 269 8.92 -13.39 -4.74
CA VAL A 269 9.77 -14.09 -5.71
C VAL A 269 11.23 -13.66 -5.57
N ALA A 270 11.49 -12.36 -5.48
CA ALA A 270 12.82 -11.79 -5.30
C ALA A 270 13.47 -12.30 -4.00
N LYS A 271 12.71 -12.28 -2.90
CA LYS A 271 13.16 -12.76 -1.60
C LYS A 271 13.40 -14.27 -1.61
N HIS A 272 12.47 -15.05 -2.18
CA HIS A 272 12.66 -16.49 -2.32
C HIS A 272 13.95 -16.81 -3.10
N ALA A 273 14.16 -16.17 -4.25
CA ALA A 273 15.37 -16.36 -5.07
C ALA A 273 16.65 -16.01 -4.30
N LEU A 274 16.65 -14.91 -3.54
CA LEU A 274 17.77 -14.49 -2.71
C LEU A 274 18.11 -15.55 -1.64
N ILE A 275 17.09 -16.03 -0.92
CA ILE A 275 17.26 -17.00 0.17
C ILE A 275 17.67 -18.37 -0.39
N GLN A 276 17.03 -18.83 -1.47
CA GLN A 276 17.38 -20.08 -2.16
C GLN A 276 18.85 -20.06 -2.58
N SER A 277 19.27 -18.97 -3.23
CA SER A 277 20.66 -18.79 -3.66
C SER A 277 21.65 -18.82 -2.49
N TYR A 278 21.27 -18.30 -1.32
CA TYR A 278 22.08 -18.39 -0.11
C TYR A 278 22.16 -19.83 0.42
N MET A 279 21.02 -20.52 0.51
CA MET A 279 20.94 -21.91 0.96
C MET A 279 21.77 -22.84 0.09
N ASP A 280 21.72 -22.69 -1.23
CA ASP A 280 22.51 -23.48 -2.17
C ASP A 280 24.02 -23.29 -1.94
N ARG A 281 24.45 -22.02 -1.78
CA ARG A 281 25.88 -21.70 -1.51
C ARG A 281 26.36 -22.16 -0.15
N LYS A 282 25.53 -22.05 0.88
CA LYS A 282 25.90 -22.36 2.27
C LYS A 282 25.53 -23.79 2.68
N ARG A 283 24.88 -24.55 1.79
CA ARG A 283 24.39 -25.91 2.01
C ARG A 283 23.57 -26.02 3.29
N CYS A 284 22.65 -25.08 3.49
CA CYS A 284 21.73 -25.06 4.62
C CYS A 284 20.28 -25.20 4.14
N SER A 285 19.32 -25.27 5.07
CA SER A 285 17.90 -25.43 4.78
C SER A 285 17.08 -24.26 5.31
N TRP A 286 15.77 -24.26 5.00
CA TRP A 286 14.80 -23.27 5.47
C TRP A 286 14.71 -23.18 7.01
N ASN A 287 15.15 -24.21 7.73
CA ASN A 287 15.15 -24.23 9.20
C ASN A 287 16.38 -23.56 9.82
N ASP A 288 17.33 -23.09 9.00
CA ASP A 288 18.53 -22.41 9.50
C ASP A 288 18.17 -21.02 10.05
N PRO A 289 18.59 -20.65 11.28
CA PRO A 289 18.31 -19.33 11.85
C PRO A 289 18.78 -18.15 10.98
N ARG A 290 19.80 -18.36 10.14
CA ARG A 290 20.29 -17.33 9.20
C ARG A 290 19.28 -17.07 8.09
N VAL A 291 18.51 -18.08 7.68
CA VAL A 291 17.44 -17.92 6.68
C VAL A 291 16.29 -17.09 7.26
N ALA A 292 15.89 -17.35 8.50
CA ALA A 292 14.90 -16.52 9.19
C ALA A 292 15.37 -15.06 9.34
N MET A 293 16.66 -14.86 9.65
CA MET A 293 17.24 -13.51 9.70
C MET A 293 17.25 -12.82 8.32
N MET A 294 17.52 -13.54 7.24
CA MET A 294 17.46 -12.99 5.89
C MET A 294 16.06 -12.53 5.49
N ASP A 295 15.00 -13.24 5.91
CA ASP A 295 13.61 -12.83 5.68
C ASP A 295 13.33 -11.44 6.28
N LEU A 296 13.82 -11.21 7.51
CA LEU A 296 13.71 -9.92 8.19
C LEU A 296 14.60 -8.85 7.53
N GLN A 297 15.86 -9.16 7.27
CA GLN A 297 16.85 -8.24 6.67
C GLN A 297 16.52 -7.80 5.25
N TYR A 298 15.69 -8.56 4.52
CA TYR A 298 15.11 -8.12 3.25
C TYR A 298 14.41 -6.77 3.38
N HIS A 299 13.76 -6.56 4.52
CA HIS A 299 12.89 -5.43 4.81
C HIS A 299 13.54 -4.32 5.63
N ASP A 300 14.85 -4.39 5.89
CA ASP A 300 15.58 -3.36 6.65
C ASP A 300 15.58 -2.04 5.86
N VAL A 301 15.08 -0.97 6.49
CA VAL A 301 14.90 0.34 5.84
C VAL A 301 16.22 1.04 5.54
N ARG A 302 17.35 0.61 6.12
CA ARG A 302 18.66 1.25 5.91
C ARG A 302 19.16 0.96 4.50
N PRO A 303 19.35 1.99 3.64
CA PRO A 303 19.71 1.78 2.25
C PRO A 303 20.98 0.92 2.09
N ASN A 304 22.00 1.14 2.92
CA ASN A 304 23.28 0.43 2.80
C ASN A 304 23.33 -0.95 3.48
N LYS A 305 22.24 -1.41 4.13
CA LYS A 305 22.21 -2.67 4.89
C LYS A 305 21.10 -3.63 4.43
N GLY A 306 19.93 -3.12 4.05
CA GLY A 306 18.81 -3.96 3.65
C GLY A 306 19.09 -4.78 2.41
N LEU A 307 18.63 -6.04 2.41
CA LEU A 307 18.92 -6.96 1.30
C LEU A 307 18.14 -6.57 0.05
N TYR A 308 16.91 -6.04 0.18
CA TYR A 308 16.18 -5.46 -0.96
C TYR A 308 16.99 -4.35 -1.65
N TYR A 309 17.47 -3.37 -0.88
CA TYR A 309 18.28 -2.26 -1.41
C TYR A 309 19.60 -2.74 -2.05
N THR A 310 20.14 -3.86 -1.56
CA THR A 310 21.32 -4.49 -2.18
C THR A 310 20.99 -5.07 -3.55
N LEU A 311 19.83 -5.72 -3.69
CA LEU A 311 19.34 -6.19 -4.99
C LEU A 311 19.04 -5.02 -5.94
N GLU A 312 18.42 -3.95 -5.44
CA GLU A 312 18.15 -2.72 -6.18
C GLU A 312 19.44 -2.08 -6.72
N ARG A 313 20.45 -1.84 -5.87
CA ARG A 313 21.74 -1.25 -6.29
C ARG A 313 22.51 -2.10 -7.31
N THR A 314 22.32 -3.43 -7.28
CA THR A 314 22.96 -4.35 -8.22
C THR A 314 22.12 -4.58 -9.48
N GLY A 315 21.03 -3.81 -9.66
CA GLY A 315 20.18 -3.87 -10.83
C GLY A 315 19.36 -5.15 -10.93
N GLN A 316 19.15 -5.87 -9.81
CA GLN A 316 18.37 -7.11 -9.75
C GLN A 316 16.88 -6.89 -9.45
N ILE A 317 16.49 -5.65 -9.14
CA ILE A 317 15.09 -5.23 -8.95
C ILE A 317 14.74 -4.19 -10.02
N GLU A 318 13.52 -4.25 -10.53
CA GLU A 318 12.96 -3.21 -11.39
C GLU A 318 12.50 -2.00 -10.55
N ARG A 319 12.82 -0.81 -11.03
CA ARG A 319 12.35 0.45 -10.45
C ARG A 319 11.36 1.13 -11.37
N LEU A 320 10.34 1.72 -10.76
CA LEU A 320 9.33 2.55 -11.41
C LEU A 320 9.62 4.03 -11.25
N THR A 321 10.31 4.40 -10.18
CA THR A 321 10.64 5.78 -9.81
C THR A 321 12.10 6.10 -10.07
N LEU A 322 12.35 7.38 -10.36
CA LEU A 322 13.68 7.98 -10.40
C LEU A 322 14.02 8.60 -9.03
N GLU A 323 15.31 8.68 -8.70
CA GLU A 323 15.79 9.34 -7.47
C GLU A 323 15.24 10.77 -7.31
N LEU A 324 15.16 11.52 -8.41
CA LEU A 324 14.63 12.89 -8.39
C LEU A 324 13.14 12.93 -8.02
N GLU A 325 12.36 11.91 -8.41
CA GLU A 325 10.95 11.81 -8.05
C GLU A 325 10.78 11.53 -6.55
N ILE A 326 11.62 10.65 -5.99
CA ILE A 326 11.65 10.35 -4.56
C ILE A 326 12.03 11.61 -3.75
N GLU A 327 13.10 12.30 -4.15
CA GLU A 327 13.54 13.51 -3.44
C GLU A 327 12.49 14.63 -3.53
N ARG A 328 11.84 14.79 -4.68
CA ARG A 328 10.72 15.72 -4.81
C ARG A 328 9.58 15.35 -3.87
N ALA A 329 9.21 14.07 -3.79
CA ALA A 329 8.12 13.59 -2.93
C ALA A 329 8.43 13.79 -1.43
N ARG A 330 9.70 13.77 -1.01
CA ARG A 330 10.09 14.10 0.37
C ARG A 330 9.79 15.55 0.76
N GLN A 331 9.85 16.48 -0.20
CA GLN A 331 9.79 17.92 0.06
C GLN A 331 8.51 18.60 -0.43
N THR A 332 7.78 17.96 -1.35
CA THR A 332 6.64 18.58 -2.05
C THR A 332 5.44 17.66 -1.96
N ALA A 333 4.29 18.17 -1.51
CA ALA A 333 3.04 17.44 -1.46
C ALA A 333 2.41 17.24 -2.88
N PRO A 334 1.57 16.21 -3.08
CA PRO A 334 0.92 15.92 -4.35
C PRO A 334 0.13 17.12 -4.88
N ALA A 335 0.20 17.38 -6.18
CA ALA A 335 -0.40 18.57 -6.78
C ALA A 335 -1.93 18.49 -6.90
N PHE A 336 -2.51 17.28 -7.01
CA PHE A 336 -3.90 17.08 -7.38
C PHE A 336 -4.84 16.77 -6.21
N THR A 337 -4.37 16.94 -4.98
CA THR A 337 -5.17 16.69 -3.77
C THR A 337 -5.04 17.85 -2.78
N ARG A 338 -5.90 17.86 -1.76
CA ARG A 338 -5.80 18.81 -0.64
C ARG A 338 -4.47 18.77 0.11
N ALA A 339 -3.66 17.72 -0.07
CA ALA A 339 -2.31 17.66 0.48
C ALA A 339 -1.44 18.81 -0.02
N PHE A 340 -1.66 19.28 -1.26
CA PHE A 340 -0.98 20.45 -1.80
C PHE A 340 -1.13 21.66 -0.87
N PHE A 341 -2.38 22.04 -0.56
CA PHE A 341 -2.66 23.17 0.33
C PHE A 341 -2.02 23.01 1.70
N ARG A 342 -2.07 21.79 2.29
CA ARG A 342 -1.39 21.48 3.56
C ARG A 342 0.11 21.71 3.48
N GLY A 343 0.75 21.19 2.42
CA GLY A 343 2.18 21.36 2.17
C GLY A 343 2.58 22.82 1.97
N GLN A 344 1.79 23.60 1.21
CA GLN A 344 2.09 25.02 0.99
C GLN A 344 1.94 25.86 2.25
N CYS A 345 0.95 25.58 3.10
CA CYS A 345 0.84 26.25 4.41
C CYS A 345 2.09 26.01 5.28
N LEU A 346 2.59 24.77 5.34
CA LEU A 346 3.82 24.46 6.06
C LEU A 346 5.04 25.19 5.49
N LYS A 347 5.13 25.27 4.16
CA LYS A 347 6.26 25.87 3.45
C LYS A 347 6.30 27.40 3.58
N HIS A 348 5.16 28.07 3.40
CA HIS A 348 5.08 29.53 3.31
C HIS A 348 4.79 30.21 4.65
N LEU A 349 4.18 29.51 5.61
CA LEU A 349 3.79 30.07 6.90
C LEU A 349 4.42 29.28 8.07
N PRO A 350 5.75 29.03 8.04
CA PRO A 350 6.41 28.30 9.12
C PRO A 350 6.24 29.05 10.45
N GLY A 351 6.00 28.32 11.53
CA GLY A 351 5.75 28.89 12.86
C GLY A 351 4.36 29.50 13.07
N GLN A 352 3.57 29.71 12.00
CA GLN A 352 2.18 30.15 12.10
C GLN A 352 1.19 28.98 12.01
N VAL A 353 1.65 27.77 11.67
CA VAL A 353 0.83 26.55 11.71
C VAL A 353 0.79 26.00 13.13
N TYR A 354 -0.36 26.08 13.79
CA TYR A 354 -0.58 25.51 15.13
C TYR A 354 -0.72 23.99 15.09
N GLY A 355 -1.43 23.49 14.07
CA GLY A 355 -1.69 22.07 13.93
C GLY A 355 -2.40 21.75 12.61
N MET A 356 -2.39 20.48 12.23
CA MET A 356 -3.07 20.01 11.02
C MET A 356 -3.59 18.60 11.20
N SER A 357 -4.61 18.29 10.41
CA SER A 357 -5.12 16.95 10.20
C SER A 357 -5.39 16.75 8.71
N TRP A 358 -5.91 15.57 8.34
CA TRP A 358 -6.43 15.33 7.00
C TRP A 358 -7.55 16.30 6.61
N THR A 359 -8.35 16.76 7.59
CA THR A 359 -9.59 17.52 7.35
C THR A 359 -9.50 19.01 7.68
N SER A 360 -8.38 19.50 8.21
CA SER A 360 -8.23 20.93 8.50
C SER A 360 -6.79 21.36 8.79
N ILE A 361 -6.54 22.66 8.65
CA ILE A 361 -5.33 23.34 9.13
C ILE A 361 -5.74 24.38 10.18
N LEU A 362 -4.98 24.46 11.27
CA LEU A 362 -5.12 25.44 12.34
C LEU A 362 -3.96 26.44 12.24
N LEU A 363 -4.29 27.71 12.06
CA LEU A 363 -3.32 28.79 11.83
C LEU A 363 -3.41 29.87 12.91
N HIS A 364 -2.27 30.34 13.41
CA HIS A 364 -2.16 31.47 14.33
C HIS A 364 -2.20 32.80 13.58
N THR A 365 -3.03 33.75 14.03
CA THR A 365 -3.12 35.09 13.45
C THR A 365 -2.47 36.19 14.31
N GLY A 366 -1.33 35.91 14.96
CA GLY A 366 -0.58 36.89 15.77
C GLY A 366 -1.21 37.32 17.11
N ASN A 367 -2.55 37.33 17.22
CA ASN A 367 -3.31 37.78 18.39
C ASN A 367 -3.78 36.63 19.29
N SER A 368 -2.97 35.57 19.45
CA SER A 368 -3.35 34.32 20.16
C SER A 368 -4.63 33.65 19.64
N THR A 369 -5.14 34.08 18.49
CA THR A 369 -6.35 33.54 17.86
C THR A 369 -5.93 32.46 16.88
N ILE A 370 -6.62 31.31 16.95
CA ILE A 370 -6.44 30.20 16.02
C ILE A 370 -7.60 30.20 15.02
N LYS A 371 -7.28 30.26 13.74
CA LYS A 371 -8.23 30.11 12.64
C LYS A 371 -8.16 28.70 12.08
N ARG A 372 -9.33 28.07 11.95
CA ARG A 372 -9.46 26.74 11.35
C ARG A 372 -9.91 26.86 9.90
N ILE A 373 -9.10 26.35 8.98
CA ILE A 373 -9.45 26.18 7.57
C ILE A 373 -9.87 24.72 7.37
N PRO A 374 -11.15 24.43 7.07
CA PRO A 374 -11.60 23.08 6.76
C PRO A 374 -11.11 22.64 5.37
N LEU A 375 -10.72 21.38 5.26
CA LEU A 375 -10.27 20.70 4.04
C LEU A 375 -11.06 19.41 3.84
N MET A 376 -12.39 19.49 3.91
CA MET A 376 -13.29 18.32 3.92
C MET A 376 -13.47 17.67 2.54
N ASP A 377 -13.18 18.37 1.45
CA ASP A 377 -13.20 17.81 0.10
C ASP A 377 -11.76 17.46 -0.32
N PRO A 378 -11.44 16.17 -0.53
CA PRO A 378 -10.10 15.73 -0.91
C PRO A 378 -9.66 16.18 -2.31
N TYR A 379 -10.62 16.55 -3.17
CA TYR A 379 -10.37 17.06 -4.52
C TYR A 379 -10.29 18.61 -4.58
N ARG A 380 -10.47 19.30 -3.45
CA ARG A 380 -10.21 20.74 -3.30
C ARG A 380 -8.80 20.98 -2.74
N GLY A 381 -8.37 22.24 -2.69
CA GLY A 381 -7.05 22.56 -2.15
C GLY A 381 -5.89 22.09 -3.03
N THR A 382 -6.16 21.76 -4.30
CA THR A 382 -5.14 21.34 -5.27
C THR A 382 -4.26 22.51 -5.68
N GLN A 383 -3.16 22.20 -6.36
CA GLN A 383 -2.28 23.20 -6.98
C GLN A 383 -3.06 24.11 -7.93
N GLN A 384 -3.83 23.52 -8.84
CA GLN A 384 -4.64 24.27 -9.81
C GLN A 384 -5.56 25.28 -9.14
N LEU A 385 -6.16 24.92 -8.00
CA LEU A 385 -7.12 25.76 -7.30
C LEU A 385 -6.48 26.80 -6.37
N THR A 386 -5.31 26.50 -5.81
CA THR A 386 -4.82 27.26 -4.64
C THR A 386 -3.40 27.80 -4.75
N GLN A 387 -2.63 27.47 -5.79
CA GLN A 387 -1.23 27.91 -5.91
C GLN A 387 -1.09 29.45 -5.82
N GLU A 388 -1.99 30.20 -6.47
CA GLU A 388 -1.96 31.66 -6.48
C GLU A 388 -2.21 32.29 -5.11
N LEU A 389 -2.88 31.56 -4.20
CA LEU A 389 -3.11 32.04 -2.83
C LEU A 389 -1.80 32.19 -2.06
N PHE A 390 -0.77 31.42 -2.41
CA PHE A 390 0.53 31.38 -1.72
C PHE A 390 1.58 32.31 -2.34
N ARG A 391 1.28 32.97 -3.46
CA ARG A 391 2.23 33.87 -4.12
C ARG A 391 2.57 35.07 -3.23
N ASP A 392 3.83 35.23 -2.86
CA ASP A 392 4.37 36.34 -2.06
C ASP A 392 3.66 36.56 -0.71
N ILE A 393 3.07 35.52 -0.11
CA ILE A 393 2.51 35.63 1.24
C ILE A 393 3.59 35.43 2.30
N THR A 394 3.45 36.17 3.40
CA THR A 394 4.28 36.05 4.61
C THR A 394 3.46 35.93 5.89
N SER A 395 2.14 36.13 5.83
CA SER A 395 1.24 36.03 6.99
C SER A 395 -0.05 35.28 6.71
N VAL A 396 -0.62 34.71 7.78
CA VAL A 396 -1.93 34.05 7.73
C VAL A 396 -3.04 35.02 7.32
N ASP A 397 -2.98 36.29 7.73
CA ASP A 397 -4.01 37.28 7.39
C ASP A 397 -4.08 37.55 5.88
N GLN A 398 -2.93 37.52 5.18
CA GLN A 398 -2.88 37.61 3.72
C GLN A 398 -3.54 36.39 3.06
N LEU A 399 -3.24 35.19 3.56
CA LEU A 399 -3.87 33.96 3.06
C LEU A 399 -5.39 33.99 3.25
N LEU A 400 -5.87 34.33 4.45
CA LEU A 400 -7.30 34.41 4.76
C LEU A 400 -8.00 35.47 3.90
N SER A 401 -7.38 36.63 3.71
CA SER A 401 -7.92 37.70 2.86
C SER A 401 -8.07 37.28 1.40
N ARG A 402 -7.19 36.40 0.89
CA ARG A 402 -7.29 35.85 -0.46
C ARG A 402 -8.34 34.74 -0.55
N LEU A 403 -8.44 33.87 0.45
CA LEU A 403 -9.44 32.80 0.53
C LEU A 403 -10.88 33.31 0.53
N VAL A 404 -11.15 34.47 1.13
CA VAL A 404 -12.49 35.08 1.12
C VAL A 404 -12.87 35.62 -0.26
N LYS A 405 -11.88 35.92 -1.11
CA LYS A 405 -12.08 36.49 -2.45
C LYS A 405 -12.14 35.46 -3.57
N SER A 406 -11.63 34.25 -3.32
CA SER A 406 -11.65 33.09 -4.23
C SER A 406 -12.91 32.27 -4.03
#